data_AF-A0A2N4TL98-F1
#
_entry.id   AF-A0A2N4TL98-F1
#
_cell.length_a   1.000
_cell.length_b   1.000
_cell.length_c   1.000
_cell.angle_alpha   90.00
_cell.angle_beta   90.00
_cell.angle_gamma   90.00
#
_symmetry.space_group_name_H-M   'P 1'
#
loop_
_entity.id
_entity.type
_entity.pdbx_description
1 polymer ?
#
loop_
_entity_poly.entity_id
_entity_poly.type
_entity_poly.pdbx_seq_one_letter_code
_entity_poly.pdbx_strand_id
1 'polypeptide(L)' 'MDYWAALAVGWIEGGLPMDAELAELLQEIAEHRNMSQRLRHRAFALAKRWQKSMLALDAGAKE' A
#
# COMPACT_ATOMS: atom_id res chain seq x y z
N MET A 1 -5.72 3.65 -17.71
CA MET A 1 -6.31 4.06 -16.41
C MET A 1 -5.26 4.07 -15.31
N ASP A 2 -4.14 3.36 -15.49
CA ASP A 2 -3.02 3.22 -14.55
C ASP A 2 -2.31 4.51 -14.13
N TYR A 3 -2.39 5.59 -14.91
CA TYR A 3 -1.59 6.80 -14.67
C TYR A 3 -1.78 7.37 -13.26
N TRP A 4 -3.04 7.59 -12.84
CA TRP A 4 -3.34 8.18 -11.54
C TRP A 4 -2.95 7.26 -10.38
N ALA A 5 -3.24 5.96 -10.51
CA ALA A 5 -2.86 4.97 -9.52
C ALA A 5 -1.33 4.82 -9.42
N ALA A 6 -0.61 4.86 -10.54
CA ALA A 6 0.85 4.83 -10.55
C ALA A 6 1.48 6.08 -9.93
N LEU A 7 0.87 7.25 -10.12
CA LEU A 7 1.30 8.50 -9.49
C LEU A 7 1.09 8.45 -7.96
N ALA A 8 -0.10 8.01 -7.52
CA ALA A 8 -0.40 7.85 -6.10
C ALA A 8 0.56 6.87 -5.41
N VAL A 9 0.81 5.70 -6.02
CA VAL A 9 1.81 4.73 -5.54
C VAL A 9 3.21 5.37 -5.49
N GLY A 10 3.55 6.23 -6.45
CA GLY A 10 4.81 6.97 -6.46
C GLY A 10 4.98 7.93 -5.29
N TRP A 11 3.92 8.65 -4.89
CA TRP A 11 3.98 9.54 -3.71
C TRP A 11 4.21 8.76 -2.42
N ILE A 12 3.56 7.60 -2.28
CA ILE A 12 3.73 6.72 -1.12
C ILE A 12 5.14 6.14 -1.05
N GLU A 13 5.69 5.70 -2.17
CA GLU A 13 7.11 5.28 -2.23
C GLU A 13 8.07 6.43 -1.90
N GLY A 14 7.68 7.67 -2.24
CA GLY A 14 8.40 8.89 -1.91
C GLY A 14 8.34 9.30 -0.43
N GLY A 15 7.61 8.56 0.41
CA GLY A 15 7.54 8.81 1.86
C GLY A 15 6.30 9.57 2.32
N LEU A 16 5.26 9.69 1.47
CA LEU A 16 3.95 10.14 1.94
C LEU A 16 3.49 9.21 3.09
N PRO A 17 3.05 9.75 4.24
CA PRO A 17 2.50 8.95 5.33
C PRO A 17 1.31 8.11 4.85
N MET A 18 1.25 6.87 5.32
CA MET A 18 0.16 5.95 5.04
C MET A 18 -0.72 5.75 6.27
N ASP A 19 -2.02 5.72 6.06
CA ASP A 19 -3.03 5.30 7.02
C ASP A 19 -3.73 3.99 6.58
N ALA A 20 -4.71 3.56 7.37
CA ALA A 20 -5.46 2.34 7.10
C ALA A 20 -6.26 2.40 5.80
N GLU A 21 -6.88 3.55 5.50
CA GLU A 21 -7.68 3.74 4.29
C GLU A 21 -6.80 3.61 3.04
N LEU A 22 -5.63 4.25 3.03
CA LEU A 22 -4.66 4.11 1.95
C LEU A 22 -4.16 2.68 1.80
N ALA A 23 -3.95 1.95 2.90
CA ALA A 23 -3.53 0.56 2.86
C ALA A 23 -4.60 -0.36 2.23
N GLU A 24 -5.88 -0.11 2.51
CA GLU A 24 -7.01 -0.83 1.90
C GLU A 24 -7.12 -0.52 0.40
N LEU A 25 -7.04 0.76 0.01
CA LEU A 25 -7.07 1.15 -1.40
C LEU A 25 -5.91 0.54 -2.21
N LEU A 26 -4.72 0.42 -1.62
CA LEU A 26 -3.59 -0.27 -2.26
C LEU A 26 -3.85 -1.78 -2.43
N GLN A 27 -4.55 -2.40 -1.49
CA GLN A 27 -4.95 -3.80 -1.59
C GLN A 27 -5.98 -3.99 -2.72
N GLU A 28 -6.94 -3.08 -2.87
CA GLU A 28 -7.88 -3.09 -3.99
C GLU A 28 -7.16 -2.94 -5.33
N ILE A 29 -6.20 -2.01 -5.43
CA ILE A 29 -5.37 -1.83 -6.64
C ILE A 29 -4.62 -3.13 -6.97
N ALA A 30 -4.08 -3.82 -5.97
CA ALA A 30 -3.35 -5.07 -6.17
C ALA A 30 -4.21 -6.20 -6.77
N GLU A 31 -5.51 -6.22 -6.44
CA GLU A 31 -6.46 -7.24 -6.88
C GLU A 31 -7.15 -6.89 -8.21
N HIS A 32 -7.11 -5.61 -8.59
CA HIS A 32 -7.80 -5.11 -9.76
C HIS A 32 -7.13 -5.52 -11.09
N ARG A 33 -7.61 -6.60 -11.72
CA ARG A 33 -7.01 -7.22 -12.92
C ARG A 33 -6.84 -6.30 -14.13
N ASN A 34 -7.59 -5.20 -14.20
CA ASN A 34 -7.48 -4.21 -15.28
C ASN A 34 -6.25 -3.31 -15.15
N MET A 35 -5.55 -3.32 -14.00
CA MET A 35 -4.30 -2.59 -13.79
C MET A 35 -3.08 -3.41 -14.21
N SER A 36 -2.04 -2.72 -14.67
CA SER A 36 -0.77 -3.37 -15.04
C SER A 36 -0.18 -4.18 -13.88
N GLN A 37 0.42 -5.31 -14.20
CA GLN A 37 1.05 -6.19 -13.22
C GLN A 37 2.08 -5.46 -12.34
N ARG A 38 2.88 -4.55 -12.93
CA ARG A 38 3.86 -3.75 -12.22
C ARG A 38 3.21 -2.89 -11.13
N LEU A 39 2.09 -2.24 -11.45
CA LEU A 39 1.35 -1.41 -10.50
C LEU A 39 0.77 -2.26 -9.37
N ARG A 40 0.13 -3.38 -9.70
CA ARG A 40 -0.45 -4.31 -8.73
C ARG A 40 0.59 -4.83 -7.73
N HIS A 41 1.75 -5.22 -8.22
CA HIS A 41 2.84 -5.72 -7.36
C HIS A 41 3.38 -4.63 -6.41
N ARG A 42 3.54 -3.39 -6.90
CA ARG A 42 3.98 -2.26 -6.07
C ARG A 42 2.96 -1.95 -4.97
N ALA A 43 1.68 -1.87 -5.34
CA ALA A 43 0.60 -1.59 -4.39
C ALA A 43 0.52 -2.67 -3.30
N PHE A 44 0.60 -3.96 -3.68
CA PHE A 44 0.62 -5.07 -2.73
C PHE A 44 1.80 -4.99 -1.74
N ALA A 45 3.01 -4.70 -2.24
CA ALA A 45 4.19 -4.62 -1.40
C ALA A 45 4.08 -3.48 -0.36
N LEU A 46 3.52 -2.33 -0.76
CA LEU A 46 3.28 -1.20 0.14
C LEU A 46 2.24 -1.53 1.22
N ALA A 47 1.09 -2.09 0.82
CA ALA A 47 0.04 -2.50 1.76
C ALA A 47 0.57 -3.51 2.79
N LYS A 48 1.34 -4.52 2.34
CA LYS A 48 1.95 -5.51 3.23
C LYS A 48 3.00 -4.91 4.17
N ARG A 49 3.81 -3.97 3.69
CA ARG A 49 4.81 -3.28 4.53
C ARG A 49 4.12 -2.50 5.66
N TRP A 50 3.04 -1.79 5.33
CA TRP A 50 2.28 -1.03 6.31
C TRP A 50 1.61 -1.93 7.35
N GLN A 51 0.94 -3.02 6.92
CA GLN A 51 0.34 -4.01 7.83
C GLN A 51 1.37 -4.58 8.82
N LYS A 52 2.57 -4.93 8.33
CA LYS A 52 3.65 -5.42 9.21
C LYS A 52 4.12 -4.35 10.20
N SER A 53 4.19 -3.09 9.78
CA SER A 53 4.55 -1.99 10.67
C SER A 53 3.52 -1.79 11.79
N MET A 54 2.23 -1.86 11.47
CA MET A 54 1.16 -1.75 12.47
C MET A 54 1.19 -2.92 13.46
N LEU A 55 1.36 -4.15 12.97
CA LEU A 55 1.51 -5.33 13.83
C LEU A 55 2.70 -5.22 14.79
N ALA A 56 3.82 -4.62 14.34
CA ALA A 56 4.98 -4.39 15.19
C ALA A 56 4.72 -3.31 16.26
N LEU A 57 3.94 -2.27 15.94
CA LEU A 57 3.53 -1.24 16.90
C LEU A 57 2.59 -1.83 17.97
N ASP A 58 1.63 -2.66 17.56
CA ASP A 58 0.69 -3.32 18.49
C ASP A 58 1.40 -4.35 19.38
N ALA A 59 2.43 -5.02 18.88
CA ALA A 59 3.23 -5.97 19.65
C ALA A 59 4.06 -5.30 20.76
N GLY A 60 4.66 -4.13 20.48
CA GLY A 60 5.44 -3.37 21.46
C GLY A 60 4.59 -2.59 22.47
N ALA A 61 3.32 -2.33 22.18
CA ALA A 61 2.39 -1.69 23.11
C ALA A 61 1.90 -2.64 24.24
N LYS A 62 2.24 -3.93 24.15
CA LYS A 62 1.78 -4.98 25.07
C LYS A 62 2.83 -5.43 26.08
N GLU A 63 4.00 -4.79 26.11
CA GLU A 63 5.13 -5.09 27.00
C GLU A 63 5.27 -4.10 28.16
#